data_AF-A0A7J5W3H6-F1
#
_entry.id   AF-A0A7J5W3H6-F1
#
_cell.length_a   1.000
_cell.length_b   1.000
_cell.length_c   1.000
_cell.angle_alpha   90.00
_cell.angle_beta   90.00
_cell.angle_gamma   90.00
#
_symmetry.space_group_name_H-M   'P 1'
#
loop_
_entity.id
_entity.type
_entity.pdbx_description
1 polymer ?
#
loop_
_entity_poly.entity_id
_entity_poly.type
_entity_poly.pdbx_seq_one_letter_code
_entity_poly.pdbx_strand_id
1 'polypeptide(L)'
;MTELKPRLKNIIIFSASLLISAGLLIFLLEGLYNLKNTESIVPIGILFLFCLPPLILSITYFYVDLTKKVLIDVSQNRIIIHKRGKEIIIKQEDILDSFYVRVEDKWRYKGYYFPMYKYIVLILKERRRVYITNLLCEPELIINAMNLNHKLIYTNIPFINRSLGSGVLTTKEFESKVLEFENIFQEHSNSILEDIISQRTVYADYAREAAIRILNKRKH
;
A
#
# COMPACT_ATOMS: atom_id res chain seq x y z
N MET A 1 0.29 4.02 -24.77
CA MET A 1 -0.14 3.05 -23.73
C MET A 1 0.98 2.03 -23.56
N THR A 2 1.50 1.87 -22.33
CA THR A 2 2.65 1.02 -22.05
C THR A 2 2.22 -0.12 -21.13
N GLU A 3 2.34 -1.36 -21.60
CA GLU A 3 2.13 -2.54 -20.75
C GLU A 3 3.31 -2.69 -19.79
N LEU A 4 3.03 -2.73 -18.48
CA LEU A 4 4.05 -3.03 -17.49
C LEU A 4 4.15 -4.54 -17.34
N LYS A 5 5.23 -5.10 -17.86
CA LYS A 5 5.56 -6.52 -17.71
C LYS A 5 6.45 -6.72 -16.48
N PRO A 6 6.27 -7.85 -15.76
CA PRO A 6 7.26 -8.29 -14.79
C PRO A 6 8.64 -8.28 -15.43
N ARG A 7 9.61 -7.66 -14.77
CA ARG A 7 11.01 -7.83 -15.19
C ARG A 7 11.36 -9.29 -14.97
N LEU A 8 11.92 -9.96 -15.98
CA LEU A 8 12.35 -11.36 -15.89
C LEU A 8 13.21 -11.60 -14.64
N LYS A 9 14.09 -10.63 -14.32
CA LYS A 9 14.88 -10.61 -13.09
C LYS A 9 14.03 -10.75 -11.81
N ASN A 10 12.91 -10.04 -11.71
CA ASN A 10 12.04 -10.08 -10.53
C ASN A 10 11.34 -11.44 -10.44
N ILE A 11 10.85 -12.00 -11.55
CA ILE A 11 10.30 -13.36 -11.56
C ILE A 11 11.35 -14.36 -11.06
N ILE A 12 12.57 -14.31 -11.59
CA ILE A 12 13.66 -15.21 -11.19
C ILE A 12 13.96 -15.07 -9.69
N ILE A 13 14.10 -13.85 -9.17
CA ILE A 13 14.37 -13.61 -7.75
C ILE A 13 13.27 -14.17 -6.85
N PHE A 14 12.00 -13.94 -7.21
CA PHE A 14 10.85 -14.41 -6.42
C PHE A 14 10.72 -15.93 -6.49
N SER A 15 10.86 -16.53 -7.68
CA SER A 15 10.84 -17.99 -7.84
C SER A 15 12.00 -18.67 -7.12
N ALA A 16 13.22 -18.13 -7.22
CA ALA A 16 14.38 -18.65 -6.51
C ALA A 16 14.22 -18.54 -4.99
N SER A 17 13.72 -17.39 -4.50
CA SER A 17 13.44 -17.19 -3.07
C SER A 17 12.41 -18.21 -2.58
N LEU A 18 11.32 -18.39 -3.32
CA LEU A 18 10.27 -19.35 -2.99
C LEU A 18 10.81 -20.78 -2.93
N LEU A 19 11.54 -21.22 -3.96
CA LEU A 19 12.06 -22.58 -4.07
C LEU A 19 13.12 -22.88 -2.99
N ILE A 20 14.06 -21.95 -2.77
CA ILE A 20 15.09 -22.10 -1.73
C ILE A 20 14.43 -22.17 -0.35
N SER A 21 13.52 -21.25 -0.05
CA SER A 21 12.85 -21.24 1.26
C SER A 21 11.95 -22.47 1.46
N ALA A 22 11.26 -22.94 0.42
CA ALA A 22 10.44 -24.15 0.51
C ALA A 22 11.29 -25.42 0.66
N GLY A 23 12.38 -25.54 -0.10
CA GLY A 23 13.31 -26.67 0.02
C GLY A 23 13.98 -26.73 1.39
N LEU A 24 14.44 -25.59 1.90
CA LEU A 24 14.97 -25.48 3.27
C LEU A 24 13.90 -25.83 4.30
N LEU A 25 12.66 -25.38 4.13
CA LEU A 25 11.57 -25.72 5.04
C LEU A 25 11.30 -27.23 5.09
N ILE A 26 11.26 -27.90 3.94
CA ILE A 26 11.07 -29.35 3.85
C ILE A 26 12.24 -30.07 4.54
N PHE A 27 13.48 -29.68 4.25
CA PHE A 27 14.68 -30.22 4.89
C PHE A 27 14.63 -30.06 6.41
N LEU A 28 14.19 -28.89 6.90
CA LEU A 28 14.04 -28.65 8.34
C LEU A 28 12.93 -29.51 8.97
N LEU A 29 11.80 -29.70 8.28
CA LEU A 29 10.71 -30.55 8.75
C LEU A 29 11.13 -32.02 8.81
N GLU A 30 11.88 -32.51 7.82
CA GLU A 30 12.48 -33.85 7.86
C GLU A 30 13.49 -33.99 9.00
N GLY A 31 14.31 -32.96 9.23
CA GLY A 31 15.22 -32.90 10.37
C GLY A 31 14.50 -32.95 11.72
N LEU A 32 13.38 -32.23 11.86
CA LEU A 32 12.52 -32.26 13.05
C LEU A 32 11.83 -33.62 13.26
N TYR A 33 11.41 -34.27 12.18
CA TYR A 33 10.78 -35.59 12.26
C TYR A 33 11.76 -36.68 12.72
N ASN A 34 13.01 -36.61 12.25
CA ASN A 34 14.06 -37.60 12.54
C ASN A 34 14.84 -37.30 13.83
N LEU A 35 14.41 -36.30 14.59
CA LEU A 35 15.15 -35.72 15.69
C LEU A 35 14.98 -36.55 16.97
N LYS A 36 16.02 -37.29 17.36
CA LYS A 36 16.06 -38.06 18.62
C LYS A 36 16.59 -37.27 19.82
N ASN A 37 17.33 -36.19 19.60
CA ASN A 37 17.99 -35.40 20.65
C ASN A 37 17.44 -33.97 20.73
N THR A 38 17.01 -33.55 21.90
CA THR A 38 16.43 -32.21 22.13
C THR A 38 17.39 -31.04 21.82
N GLU A 39 18.70 -31.28 21.83
CA GLU A 39 19.73 -30.26 21.60
C GLU A 39 19.72 -29.67 20.17
N SER A 40 19.26 -30.41 19.15
CA SER A 40 19.21 -29.87 17.78
C SER A 40 17.93 -29.10 17.45
N ILE A 41 16.95 -29.05 18.37
CA ILE A 41 15.67 -28.34 18.16
C ILE A 41 15.89 -26.83 18.07
N VAL A 42 16.74 -26.27 18.93
CA VAL A 42 17.00 -24.81 19.00
C VAL A 42 17.58 -24.26 17.69
N PRO A 43 18.70 -24.80 17.13
CA PRO A 43 19.25 -24.28 15.88
C PRO A 43 18.29 -24.46 14.69
N ILE A 44 17.51 -25.54 14.66
CA ILE A 44 16.48 -25.76 13.62
C ILE A 44 15.36 -24.72 13.73
N GLY A 45 14.88 -24.43 14.94
CA GLY A 45 13.88 -23.40 15.19
C GLY A 45 14.36 -22.00 14.75
N ILE A 46 15.63 -21.68 15.00
CA ILE A 46 16.24 -20.43 14.52
C ILE A 46 16.25 -20.39 12.99
N LEU A 47 16.71 -21.46 12.33
CA LEU A 47 16.76 -21.52 10.85
C LEU A 47 15.36 -21.39 10.23
N PHE A 48 14.34 -21.95 10.89
CA PHE A 48 12.95 -21.85 10.48
C PHE A 48 12.45 -20.39 10.45
N LEU A 49 12.80 -19.60 11.48
CA LEU A 49 12.46 -18.17 11.54
C LEU A 49 13.11 -17.34 10.42
N PHE A 50 14.26 -17.77 9.90
CA PHE A 50 14.88 -17.14 8.73
C PHE A 50 14.20 -17.57 7.42
N CYS A 51 13.76 -18.82 7.28
CA CYS A 51 13.16 -19.31 6.04
C CYS A 51 11.71 -18.84 5.83
N LEU A 52 10.97 -18.56 6.91
CA LEU A 52 9.53 -18.27 6.84
C LEU A 52 9.20 -16.91 6.17
N PRO A 53 9.85 -15.78 6.51
CA PRO A 53 9.50 -14.49 5.91
C PRO A 53 9.66 -14.40 4.38
N PRO A 54 10.77 -14.84 3.75
CA PRO A 54 10.90 -14.78 2.29
C PRO A 54 9.91 -15.71 1.60
N LEU A 55 9.56 -16.85 2.21
CA LEU A 55 8.51 -17.74 1.72
C LEU A 55 7.14 -17.03 1.72
N ILE A 56 6.74 -16.47 2.85
CA ILE A 56 5.45 -15.76 2.99
C ILE A 56 5.40 -14.55 2.04
N LEU A 57 6.48 -13.77 1.95
CA LEU A 57 6.56 -12.65 1.03
C LEU A 57 6.38 -13.09 -0.42
N SER A 58 7.13 -14.11 -0.86
CA SER A 58 7.01 -14.66 -2.22
C SER A 58 5.57 -15.08 -2.53
N ILE A 59 4.98 -15.89 -1.65
CA ILE A 59 3.61 -16.41 -1.82
C ILE A 59 2.60 -15.27 -1.88
N THR A 60 2.67 -14.31 -0.95
CA THR A 60 1.71 -13.20 -0.89
C THR A 60 1.81 -12.30 -2.13
N TYR A 61 3.02 -12.03 -2.63
CA TYR A 61 3.22 -11.22 -3.83
C TYR A 61 2.75 -11.95 -5.09
N PHE A 62 3.07 -13.24 -5.22
CA PHE A 62 2.51 -14.08 -6.28
C PHE A 62 0.98 -14.09 -6.23
N TYR A 63 0.37 -14.37 -5.07
CA TYR A 63 -1.09 -14.38 -4.94
C TYR A 63 -1.73 -13.04 -5.33
N VAL A 64 -1.08 -11.94 -4.95
CA VAL A 64 -1.58 -10.61 -5.25
C VAL A 64 -1.52 -10.32 -6.74
N ASP A 65 -0.46 -10.73 -7.46
CA ASP A 65 -0.24 -10.29 -8.85
C ASP A 65 -0.41 -11.34 -9.95
N LEU A 66 -0.46 -12.65 -9.65
CA LEU A 66 -0.48 -13.74 -10.64
C LEU A 66 -1.60 -13.63 -11.71
N THR A 67 -2.72 -13.01 -11.34
CA THR A 67 -3.89 -12.85 -12.23
C THR A 67 -4.14 -11.41 -12.65
N LYS A 68 -3.14 -10.54 -12.48
CA LYS A 68 -3.21 -9.13 -12.79
C LYS A 68 -2.33 -8.77 -13.99
N LYS A 69 -2.82 -7.85 -14.81
CA LYS A 69 -2.02 -7.07 -15.74
C LYS A 69 -2.23 -5.59 -15.45
N VAL A 70 -1.16 -4.81 -15.49
CA VAL A 70 -1.19 -3.36 -15.29
C VAL A 70 -0.71 -2.69 -16.57
N LEU A 71 -1.55 -1.83 -17.13
CA LEU A 71 -1.23 -0.94 -18.23
C LEU A 71 -1.22 0.49 -17.71
N ILE A 72 -0.25 1.28 -18.15
CA ILE A 72 -0.23 2.70 -17.86
C ILE A 72 -0.45 3.47 -19.16
N ASP A 73 -1.42 4.37 -19.12
CA ASP A 73 -1.69 5.33 -20.16
C ASP A 73 -1.31 6.72 -19.64
N VAL A 74 -0.05 7.09 -19.89
CA VAL A 74 0.55 8.36 -19.43
C VAL A 74 -0.18 9.55 -20.06
N SER A 75 -0.59 9.45 -21.33
CA SER A 75 -1.32 10.53 -22.03
C SER A 75 -2.65 10.86 -21.37
N GLN A 76 -3.30 9.88 -20.77
CA GLN A 76 -4.59 10.05 -20.08
C GLN A 76 -4.48 9.99 -18.56
N ASN A 77 -3.25 9.94 -18.02
CA ASN A 77 -2.97 9.88 -16.59
C ASN A 77 -3.84 8.85 -15.85
N ARG A 78 -3.88 7.63 -16.40
CA ARG A 78 -4.69 6.51 -15.90
C ARG A 78 -3.90 5.19 -15.87
N ILE A 79 -4.26 4.37 -14.89
CA ILE A 79 -3.83 2.97 -14.77
C ILE A 79 -5.00 2.09 -15.14
N ILE A 80 -4.77 1.10 -16.00
CA ILE A 80 -5.75 0.08 -16.34
C ILE A 80 -5.27 -1.24 -15.75
N ILE A 81 -6.10 -1.84 -14.89
CA ILE A 81 -5.79 -3.11 -14.24
C ILE A 81 -6.77 -4.17 -14.72
N HIS A 82 -6.25 -5.17 -15.41
CA HIS A 82 -7.03 -6.37 -15.73
C HIS A 82 -6.81 -7.40 -14.64
N LYS A 83 -7.85 -7.76 -13.90
CA LYS A 83 -7.78 -8.77 -12.83
C LYS A 83 -8.95 -9.74 -12.97
N ARG A 84 -8.66 -11.03 -13.15
CA ARG A 84 -9.67 -12.10 -13.25
C ARG A 84 -10.79 -11.77 -14.25
N GLY A 85 -10.43 -11.29 -15.43
CA GLY A 85 -11.37 -10.91 -16.49
C GLY A 85 -12.11 -9.58 -16.27
N LYS A 86 -11.89 -8.89 -15.14
CA LYS A 86 -12.44 -7.53 -14.92
C LYS A 86 -11.39 -6.48 -15.25
N GLU A 87 -11.82 -5.44 -15.95
CA GLU A 87 -11.03 -4.24 -16.18
C GLU A 87 -11.37 -3.18 -15.12
N ILE A 88 -10.35 -2.63 -14.48
CA ILE A 88 -10.47 -1.55 -13.52
C ILE A 88 -9.65 -0.39 -14.04
N ILE A 89 -10.34 0.68 -14.44
CA ILE A 89 -9.71 1.94 -14.86
C ILE A 89 -9.59 2.83 -13.62
N ILE A 90 -8.38 3.27 -13.33
CA ILE A 90 -8.05 4.13 -12.20
C ILE A 90 -7.45 5.41 -12.76
N LYS A 91 -8.16 6.52 -12.60
CA LYS A 91 -7.62 7.85 -12.88
C LYS A 91 -6.94 8.42 -11.64
N GLN A 92 -6.04 9.39 -11.83
CA GLN A 92 -5.40 10.08 -10.71
C GLN A 92 -6.42 10.69 -9.74
N GLU A 93 -7.50 11.30 -10.26
CA GLU A 93 -8.58 11.94 -9.50
C GLU A 93 -9.42 10.97 -8.64
N ASP A 94 -9.30 9.67 -8.87
CA ASP A 94 -9.99 8.64 -8.09
C ASP A 94 -9.16 8.11 -6.93
N ILE A 95 -7.88 8.48 -6.87
CA ILE A 95 -6.93 8.08 -5.83
C ILE A 95 -7.02 9.09 -4.69
N LEU A 96 -7.51 8.65 -3.54
CA LEU A 96 -7.61 9.45 -2.33
C LEU A 96 -6.28 9.51 -1.57
N ASP A 97 -5.53 8.41 -1.56
CA ASP A 97 -4.23 8.32 -0.90
C ASP A 97 -3.38 7.24 -1.57
N SER A 98 -2.06 7.32 -1.39
CA SER A 98 -1.16 6.28 -1.84
C SER A 98 -0.02 6.06 -0.86
N PHE A 99 0.31 4.79 -0.62
CA PHE A 99 1.39 4.41 0.27
C PHE A 99 2.40 3.55 -0.47
N TYR A 100 3.66 3.96 -0.44
CA TYR A 100 4.77 3.21 -1.01
C TYR A 100 5.56 2.56 0.12
N VAL A 101 5.54 1.22 0.15
CA VAL A 101 6.17 0.42 1.19
C VAL A 101 7.44 -0.21 0.64
N ARG A 102 8.58 0.08 1.28
CA ARG A 102 9.91 -0.41 0.89
C ARG A 102 10.82 -0.56 2.11
N VAL A 103 11.93 -1.26 1.92
CA VAL A 103 13.05 -1.24 2.87
C VAL A 103 13.81 0.09 2.73
N GLU A 104 14.18 0.70 3.85
CA GLU A 104 15.00 1.91 3.86
C GLU A 104 16.47 1.57 3.64
N ASP A 105 17.13 2.26 2.69
CA ASP A 105 18.54 2.01 2.38
C ASP A 105 19.48 2.33 3.55
N LYS A 106 19.09 3.26 4.43
CA LYS A 106 19.85 3.63 5.63
C LYS A 106 19.82 2.56 6.73
N TRP A 107 18.88 1.62 6.67
CA TRP A 107 18.70 0.56 7.67
C TRP A 107 19.31 -0.78 7.22
N ARG A 108 19.99 -0.82 6.08
CA ARG A 108 20.70 -2.00 5.55
C ARG A 108 21.67 -2.66 6.54
N TYR A 109 22.08 -1.97 7.60
CA TYR A 109 23.02 -2.48 8.60
C TYR A 109 22.35 -2.92 9.92
N LYS A 110 21.03 -2.76 10.09
CA LYS A 110 20.35 -2.90 11.39
C LYS A 110 19.56 -4.21 11.58
N GLY A 111 19.78 -5.24 10.77
CA GLY A 111 19.22 -6.58 11.05
C GLY A 111 18.80 -7.36 9.82
N TYR A 112 17.71 -8.12 9.96
CA TYR A 112 17.15 -8.98 8.93
C TYR A 112 16.17 -8.22 8.03
N TYR A 113 16.47 -8.08 6.74
CA TYR A 113 15.68 -7.28 5.80
C TYR A 113 15.62 -7.89 4.39
N PHE A 114 14.59 -7.50 3.62
CA PHE A 114 14.35 -8.01 2.27
C PHE A 114 14.13 -6.88 1.26
N PRO A 115 15.21 -6.25 0.76
CA PRO A 115 15.13 -5.03 -0.04
C PRO A 115 14.58 -5.28 -1.46
N MET A 116 14.56 -6.55 -1.88
CA MET A 116 14.00 -6.98 -3.16
C MET A 116 12.48 -7.03 -3.19
N TYR A 117 11.79 -6.79 -2.07
CA TYR A 117 10.34 -6.72 -2.01
C TYR A 117 9.90 -5.28 -1.76
N LYS A 118 8.88 -4.85 -2.51
CA LYS A 118 8.25 -3.54 -2.32
C LYS A 118 6.89 -3.53 -2.99
N TYR A 119 6.01 -2.66 -2.52
CA TYR A 119 4.68 -2.51 -3.10
C TYR A 119 4.14 -1.11 -2.92
N ILE A 120 3.23 -0.72 -3.81
CA ILE A 120 2.38 0.44 -3.64
C ILE A 120 0.95 -0.01 -3.37
N VAL A 121 0.27 0.68 -2.47
CA VAL A 121 -1.18 0.60 -2.32
C VAL A 121 -1.81 1.92 -2.71
N LEU A 122 -2.77 1.84 -3.62
CA LEU A 122 -3.63 2.95 -4.00
C LEU A 122 -4.94 2.82 -3.25
N ILE A 123 -5.31 3.86 -2.51
CA ILE A 123 -6.60 3.99 -1.85
C ILE A 123 -7.50 4.77 -2.79
N LEU A 124 -8.52 4.11 -3.32
CA LEU A 124 -9.47 4.72 -4.23
C LEU A 124 -10.71 5.20 -3.47
N LYS A 125 -11.53 6.00 -4.14
CA LYS A 125 -12.91 6.28 -3.72
C LYS A 125 -13.64 4.99 -3.31
N GLU A 126 -14.51 5.12 -2.30
CA GLU A 126 -15.24 4.01 -1.67
C GLU A 126 -14.35 2.99 -0.96
N ARG A 127 -13.19 3.41 -0.42
CA ARG A 127 -12.22 2.57 0.31
C ARG A 127 -11.74 1.34 -0.48
N ARG A 128 -11.86 1.35 -1.81
CA ARG A 128 -11.32 0.28 -2.64
C ARG A 128 -9.80 0.37 -2.62
N ARG A 129 -9.13 -0.75 -2.34
CA ARG A 129 -7.67 -0.81 -2.26
C ARG A 129 -7.11 -1.60 -3.41
N VAL A 130 -6.09 -1.05 -4.04
CA VAL A 130 -5.37 -1.71 -5.12
C VAL A 130 -3.91 -1.81 -4.73
N TYR A 131 -3.45 -3.04 -4.55
CA TYR A 131 -2.05 -3.36 -4.27
C TYR A 131 -1.37 -3.72 -5.58
N ILE A 132 -0.20 -3.14 -5.82
CA ILE A 132 0.66 -3.47 -6.95
C ILE A 132 2.07 -3.68 -6.39
N THR A 133 2.62 -4.88 -6.61
CA THR A 133 3.95 -5.23 -6.09
C THR A 133 5.01 -5.15 -7.18
N ASN A 134 6.28 -5.11 -6.78
CA ASN A 134 7.40 -5.16 -7.72
C ASN A 134 7.58 -6.49 -8.43
N LEU A 135 6.83 -7.54 -8.07
CA LEU A 135 6.72 -8.72 -8.91
C LEU A 135 6.12 -8.36 -10.27
N LEU A 136 5.07 -7.55 -10.29
CA LEU A 136 4.40 -7.13 -11.52
C LEU A 136 5.12 -5.96 -12.19
N CYS A 137 5.41 -4.91 -11.43
CA CYS A 137 6.11 -3.73 -11.93
C CYS A 137 6.71 -2.88 -10.80
N GLU A 138 7.80 -2.18 -11.09
CA GLU A 138 8.42 -1.27 -10.11
C GLU A 138 7.41 -0.18 -9.65
N PRO A 139 7.08 -0.07 -8.35
CA PRO A 139 6.13 0.92 -7.84
C PRO A 139 6.43 2.37 -8.24
N GLU A 140 7.72 2.71 -8.38
CA GLU A 140 8.18 4.03 -8.82
C GLU A 140 7.69 4.40 -10.21
N LEU A 141 7.51 3.42 -11.12
CA LEU A 141 6.97 3.67 -12.45
C LEU A 141 5.52 4.15 -12.37
N ILE A 142 4.74 3.59 -11.44
CA ILE A 142 3.35 4.01 -11.22
C ILE A 142 3.32 5.41 -10.61
N ILE A 143 4.14 5.64 -9.58
CA ILE A 143 4.24 6.93 -8.89
C ILE A 143 4.58 8.04 -9.89
N ASN A 144 5.62 7.83 -10.71
CA ASN A 144 6.10 8.82 -11.66
C ASN A 144 5.11 9.02 -12.81
N ALA A 145 4.55 7.94 -13.35
CA ALA A 145 3.65 8.06 -14.50
C ALA A 145 2.32 8.72 -14.15
N MET A 146 1.88 8.60 -12.89
CA MET A 146 0.62 9.16 -12.41
C MET A 146 0.80 10.44 -11.59
N ASN A 147 2.03 10.93 -11.45
CA ASN A 147 2.41 12.05 -10.57
C ASN A 147 1.77 11.93 -9.17
N LEU A 148 1.90 10.75 -8.54
CA LEU A 148 1.27 10.48 -7.25
C LEU A 148 2.04 11.13 -6.10
N ASN A 149 1.34 11.94 -5.32
CA ASN A 149 1.79 12.25 -3.98
C ASN A 149 1.58 11.02 -3.09
N HIS A 150 2.66 10.48 -2.54
CA HIS A 150 2.65 9.20 -1.84
C HIS A 150 3.34 9.30 -0.49
N LYS A 151 2.82 8.53 0.47
CA LYS A 151 3.41 8.37 1.80
C LYS A 151 4.40 7.21 1.77
N LEU A 152 5.66 7.50 2.11
CA LEU A 152 6.70 6.48 2.23
C LEU A 152 6.58 5.76 3.57
N ILE A 153 6.55 4.43 3.53
CA ILE A 153 6.58 3.57 4.71
C ILE A 153 7.82 2.68 4.62
N TYR A 154 8.67 2.80 5.65
CA TYR A 154 9.88 2.00 5.77
C TYR A 154 9.64 0.81 6.70
N THR A 155 10.04 -0.38 6.24
CA THR A 155 9.96 -1.63 7.00
C THR A 155 11.10 -2.57 6.63
N ASN A 156 11.54 -3.42 7.55
CA ASN A 156 12.53 -4.45 7.26
C ASN A 156 11.94 -5.59 6.41
N ILE A 157 10.66 -5.92 6.65
CA ILE A 157 9.95 -7.02 5.99
C ILE A 157 8.65 -6.46 5.41
N PRO A 158 8.58 -6.21 4.09
CA PRO A 158 7.46 -5.52 3.44
C PRO A 158 6.28 -6.45 3.16
N PHE A 159 5.69 -6.99 4.24
CA PHE A 159 4.42 -7.72 4.16
C PHE A 159 3.28 -6.79 3.70
N ILE A 160 2.35 -7.35 2.93
CA ILE A 160 1.21 -6.60 2.41
C ILE A 160 0.27 -6.24 3.56
N ASN A 161 0.35 -5.00 4.03
CA ASN A 161 -0.51 -4.50 5.09
C ASN A 161 -1.88 -4.08 4.54
N ARG A 162 -2.93 -4.81 4.92
CA ARG A 162 -4.31 -4.56 4.49
C ARG A 162 -5.03 -3.45 5.27
N SER A 163 -4.46 -2.97 6.37
CA SER A 163 -5.03 -1.88 7.16
C SER A 163 -4.62 -0.50 6.64
N LEU A 164 -3.67 -0.40 5.70
CA LEU A 164 -3.26 0.88 5.14
C LEU A 164 -4.45 1.62 4.49
N GLY A 165 -4.56 2.90 4.81
CA GLY A 165 -5.68 3.75 4.37
C GLY A 165 -7.03 3.40 5.00
N SER A 166 -7.09 2.66 6.11
CA SER A 166 -8.35 2.42 6.85
C SER A 166 -8.99 3.71 7.39
N GLY A 167 -8.16 4.70 7.76
CA GLY A 167 -8.62 6.01 8.20
C GLY A 167 -9.07 6.95 7.09
N VAL A 168 -8.95 6.56 5.81
CA VAL A 168 -9.43 7.38 4.69
C VAL A 168 -10.96 7.27 4.63
N LEU A 169 -11.63 8.41 4.70
CA LEU A 169 -13.09 8.50 4.62
C LEU A 169 -13.57 8.21 3.19
N THR A 170 -14.68 7.49 3.07
CA THR A 170 -15.46 7.43 1.82
C THR A 170 -16.05 8.79 1.50
N THR A 171 -16.51 9.01 0.26
CA THR A 171 -17.19 10.27 -0.11
C THR A 171 -18.42 10.50 0.76
N LYS A 172 -19.21 9.46 1.06
CA LYS A 172 -20.38 9.57 1.94
C LYS A 172 -20.01 9.92 3.38
N GLU A 173 -18.98 9.29 3.94
CA GLU A 173 -18.53 9.59 5.31
C GLU A 173 -17.90 10.99 5.39
N PHE A 174 -17.16 11.40 4.36
CA PHE A 174 -16.62 12.74 4.27
C PHE A 174 -17.75 13.77 4.27
N GLU A 175 -18.75 13.64 3.39
CA GLU A 175 -19.91 14.53 3.36
C GLU A 175 -20.71 14.49 4.67
N SER A 176 -20.90 13.31 5.28
CA SER A 176 -21.53 13.21 6.59
C SER A 176 -20.77 13.99 7.66
N LYS A 177 -19.43 13.96 7.63
CA LYS A 177 -18.60 14.75 8.54
C LYS A 177 -18.64 16.24 8.22
N VAL A 178 -18.69 16.63 6.95
CA VAL A 178 -18.90 18.02 6.55
C VAL A 178 -20.22 18.53 7.13
N LEU A 179 -21.33 17.78 6.98
CA LEU A 179 -22.63 18.17 7.51
C LEU A 179 -22.66 18.26 9.05
N GLU A 180 -22.00 17.32 9.74
CA GLU A 180 -21.82 17.37 11.20
C GLU A 180 -21.13 18.66 11.63
N PHE A 181 -20.03 19.01 10.96
CA PHE A 181 -19.29 20.25 11.25
C PHE A 181 -20.01 21.51 10.78
N GLU A 182 -20.81 21.46 9.72
CA GLU A 182 -21.66 22.59 9.29
C GLU A 182 -22.64 22.97 10.39
N ASN A 183 -23.26 21.98 11.05
CA ASN A 183 -24.17 22.23 12.17
C ASN A 183 -23.43 22.80 13.38
N ILE A 184 -22.23 22.29 13.70
CA ILE A 184 -21.42 22.80 14.83
C ILE A 184 -20.97 24.24 14.58
N PHE A 185 -20.60 24.57 13.34
CA PHE A 185 -20.05 25.88 12.97
C PHE A 185 -21.11 26.91 12.60
N GLN A 186 -22.39 26.53 12.60
CA GLN A 186 -23.49 27.38 12.12
C GLN A 186 -23.54 28.75 12.81
N GLU A 187 -23.18 28.81 14.10
CA GLU A 187 -23.19 30.04 14.90
C GLU A 187 -21.83 30.75 14.97
N HIS A 188 -20.76 30.16 14.44
CA HIS A 188 -19.44 30.80 14.45
C HIS A 188 -19.42 32.07 13.60
N SER A 189 -18.67 33.08 14.02
CA SER A 189 -18.48 34.31 13.25
C SER A 189 -17.69 34.06 11.97
N ASN A 190 -17.81 34.95 10.98
CA ASN A 190 -17.05 34.82 9.73
C ASN A 190 -15.53 34.79 9.97
N SER A 191 -15.03 35.58 10.93
CA SER A 191 -13.61 35.60 11.28
C SER A 191 -13.11 34.24 11.79
N ILE A 192 -13.90 33.56 12.63
CA ILE A 192 -13.56 32.23 13.13
C ILE A 192 -13.55 31.20 11.99
N LEU A 193 -14.52 31.29 11.08
CA LEU A 193 -14.59 30.39 9.93
C LEU A 193 -13.37 30.59 8.99
N GLU A 194 -12.95 31.84 8.76
CA GLU A 194 -11.75 32.15 7.98
C GLU A 194 -10.47 31.62 8.64
N ASP A 195 -10.37 31.73 9.97
CA ASP A 195 -9.26 31.16 10.75
C ASP A 195 -9.20 29.64 10.58
N ILE A 196 -10.34 28.94 10.71
CA ILE A 196 -10.44 27.48 10.52
C ILE A 196 -9.96 27.07 9.12
N ILE A 197 -10.36 27.80 8.07
CA ILE A 197 -9.97 27.51 6.68
C ILE A 197 -8.47 27.64 6.47
N SER A 198 -7.85 28.63 7.12
CA SER A 198 -6.42 28.94 7.01
C SER A 198 -5.53 27.91 7.72
N GLN A 199 -5.99 27.32 8.83
CA GLN A 199 -5.20 26.44 9.68
C GLN A 199 -5.24 24.96 9.22
N ARG A 200 -4.56 24.68 8.10
CA ARG A 200 -4.51 23.32 7.48
C ARG A 200 -3.94 22.21 8.37
N THR A 201 -3.13 22.56 9.36
CA THR A 201 -2.49 21.58 10.26
C THR A 201 -3.32 21.26 11.50
N VAL A 202 -4.27 22.14 11.86
CA VAL A 202 -5.09 22.02 13.07
C VAL A 202 -6.43 21.39 12.72
N TYR A 203 -7.04 21.79 11.61
CA TYR A 203 -8.36 21.33 11.21
C TYR A 203 -8.28 20.32 10.07
N ALA A 204 -9.08 19.25 10.20
CA ALA A 204 -9.26 18.27 9.16
C ALA A 204 -9.98 18.87 7.94
N ASP A 205 -9.76 18.28 6.76
CA ASP A 205 -10.29 18.81 5.49
C ASP A 205 -11.82 18.92 5.47
N TYR A 206 -12.55 18.01 6.11
CA TYR A 206 -14.02 18.08 6.21
C TYR A 206 -14.50 19.28 7.05
N ALA A 207 -13.77 19.65 8.10
CA ALA A 207 -14.11 20.81 8.93
C ALA A 207 -13.86 22.11 8.16
N ARG A 208 -12.77 22.16 7.38
CA ARG A 208 -12.45 23.29 6.51
C ARG A 208 -13.48 23.45 5.39
N GLU A 209 -13.90 22.36 4.77
CA GLU A 209 -14.96 22.36 3.76
C GLU A 209 -16.30 22.85 4.34
N ALA A 210 -16.67 22.41 5.56
CA ALA A 210 -17.86 22.90 6.26
C ALA A 210 -17.82 24.42 6.47
N ALA A 211 -16.67 24.96 6.91
CA ALA A 211 -16.50 26.41 7.10
C ALA A 211 -16.62 27.19 5.78
N ILE A 212 -16.04 26.66 4.68
CA ILE A 212 -16.18 27.25 3.33
C ILE A 212 -17.66 27.31 2.92
N ARG A 213 -18.39 26.21 3.10
CA ARG A 213 -19.82 26.13 2.73
C ARG A 213 -20.66 27.14 3.50
N ILE A 214 -20.43 27.32 4.80
CA ILE A 214 -21.13 28.31 5.61
C ILE A 214 -20.82 29.74 5.14
N LEU A 215 -19.55 30.08 4.92
CA LEU A 215 -19.18 31.41 4.44
C LEU A 215 -19.81 31.72 3.07
N ASN A 216 -19.83 30.75 2.16
CA ASN A 216 -20.47 30.90 0.86
C ASN A 216 -22.00 31.08 1.00
N LYS A 217 -22.65 30.31 1.87
CA LYS A 217 -24.09 30.46 2.18
C LYS A 217 -24.46 31.82 2.77
N ARG A 218 -23.53 32.50 3.46
CA ARG A 218 -23.76 33.84 4.05
C ARG A 218 -23.47 35.00 3.10
N LYS A 219 -22.71 34.76 2.03
CA LYS A 219 -22.38 35.76 1.00
C LYS A 219 -23.45 35.88 -0.09
N HIS A 220 -24.35 34.89 -0.16
CA HIS A 220 -25.52 34.85 -1.04
C HIS A 220 -26.79 35.06 -0.23
#